data_AF-A0A7X4ANZ2-F1
#
_entry.id   AF-A0A7X4ANZ2-F1
#
_cell.length_a   1.000
_cell.length_b   1.000
_cell.length_c   1.000
_cell.angle_alpha   90.00
_cell.angle_beta   90.00
_cell.angle_gamma   90.00
#
_symmetry.space_group_name_H-M   'P 1'
#
loop_
_entity.id
_entity.type
_entity.pdbx_description
1 polymer ?
#
loop_
_entity_poly.entity_id
_entity_poly.type
_entity_poly.pdbx_seq_one_letter_code
_entity_poly.pdbx_strand_id
1 'polypeptide(L)'
;MSENGQPPSMESDEIANAETIFEQNLLPILTARCAYAGCHDADGPDDLDFRTYQTFIRSAEDEDVFVPGNARSSDIIEEIVSGRMPPDGPSLTAAQIQLFRDWINQQDPADFPNLRYDDDDDDDYDDDDYDDDDDYDDDDYDDDDDDDDDDDDDD
;
A
#
# COMPACT_ATOMS: atom_id res chain seq x y z
N MET A 1 -47.93 0.44 -14.94
CA MET A 1 -47.16 0.66 -13.71
C MET A 1 -45.98 -0.30 -13.75
N SER A 2 -45.05 -0.04 -14.66
CA SER A 2 -43.67 -0.49 -14.58
C SER A 2 -42.97 0.71 -13.94
N GLU A 3 -42.16 0.60 -12.91
CA GLU A 3 -40.82 0.00 -12.91
C GLU A 3 -40.45 -0.26 -11.44
N ASN A 4 -40.00 -1.47 -11.11
CA ASN A 4 -39.24 -1.75 -9.89
C ASN A 4 -38.27 -2.89 -10.24
N GLY A 5 -37.29 -2.56 -11.09
CA GLY A 5 -36.14 -3.41 -11.35
C GLY A 5 -35.02 -3.02 -10.39
N GLN A 6 -35.04 -3.56 -9.17
CA GLN A 6 -33.85 -3.60 -8.34
C GLN A 6 -32.83 -4.52 -9.04
N PRO A 7 -31.59 -4.11 -9.34
CA PRO A 7 -30.59 -5.04 -9.86
C PRO A 7 -30.28 -6.08 -8.76
N PRO A 8 -30.38 -7.39 -9.04
CA PRO A 8 -29.85 -8.40 -8.14
C PRO A 8 -28.36 -8.69 -8.43
N SER A 9 -27.60 -8.84 -7.35
CA SER A 9 -26.56 -9.86 -7.10
C SER A 9 -25.11 -9.75 -7.56
N MET A 10 -24.65 -8.72 -8.29
CA MET A 10 -23.22 -8.69 -8.68
C MET A 10 -22.26 -8.51 -7.49
N GLU A 11 -22.60 -7.67 -6.51
CA GLU A 11 -21.76 -7.44 -5.32
C GLU A 11 -21.60 -8.72 -4.48
N SER A 12 -22.67 -9.52 -4.34
CA SER A 12 -22.65 -10.72 -3.50
C SER A 12 -21.84 -11.87 -4.10
N ASP A 13 -21.86 -11.99 -5.43
CA ASP A 13 -21.18 -13.07 -6.15
C ASP A 13 -19.65 -12.82 -6.22
N GLU A 14 -19.23 -11.56 -6.32
CA GLU A 14 -17.80 -11.17 -6.32
C GLU A 14 -17.14 -11.38 -4.94
N ILE A 15 -17.82 -11.01 -3.84
CA ILE A 15 -17.33 -11.27 -2.47
C ILE A 15 -17.17 -12.78 -2.20
N ALA A 16 -18.19 -13.57 -2.59
CA ALA A 16 -18.13 -15.02 -2.43
C ALA A 16 -16.98 -15.63 -3.22
N ASN A 17 -16.66 -15.06 -4.40
CA ASN A 17 -15.51 -15.46 -5.19
C ASN A 17 -14.18 -15.04 -4.53
N ALA A 18 -14.08 -13.82 -4.01
CA ALA A 18 -12.90 -13.33 -3.31
C ALA A 18 -12.57 -14.18 -2.07
N GLU A 19 -13.57 -14.51 -1.25
CA GLU A 19 -13.42 -15.44 -0.11
C GLU A 19 -12.98 -16.83 -0.59
N THR A 20 -13.62 -17.37 -1.62
CA THR A 20 -13.28 -18.68 -2.19
C THR A 20 -11.84 -18.73 -2.71
N ILE A 21 -11.36 -17.66 -3.36
CA ILE A 21 -9.98 -17.54 -3.84
C ILE A 21 -9.01 -17.40 -2.66
N PHE A 22 -9.38 -16.63 -1.64
CA PHE A 22 -8.59 -16.49 -0.42
C PHE A 22 -8.39 -17.83 0.29
N GLU A 23 -9.48 -18.56 0.53
CA GLU A 23 -9.45 -19.85 1.24
C GLU A 23 -8.61 -20.90 0.50
N GLN A 24 -8.61 -20.87 -0.82
CA GLN A 24 -7.85 -21.82 -1.63
C GLN A 24 -6.37 -21.47 -1.76
N ASN A 25 -6.02 -20.18 -1.82
CA ASN A 25 -4.69 -19.74 -2.21
C ASN A 25 -3.89 -19.10 -1.06
N LEU A 26 -4.53 -18.27 -0.24
CA LEU A 26 -3.87 -17.48 0.81
C LEU A 26 -3.93 -18.20 2.15
N LEU A 27 -5.10 -18.72 2.52
CA LEU A 27 -5.30 -19.35 3.82
C LEU A 27 -4.33 -20.52 4.11
N PRO A 28 -3.98 -21.40 3.16
CA PRO A 28 -2.97 -22.44 3.40
C PRO A 28 -1.57 -21.88 3.67
N ILE A 29 -1.26 -20.69 3.14
CA ILE A 29 0.03 -20.02 3.38
C ILE A 29 -0.01 -19.35 4.76
N LEU A 30 -1.08 -18.60 5.04
CA LEU A 30 -1.29 -17.92 6.33
C LEU A 30 -1.27 -18.93 7.48
N THR A 31 -2.02 -20.02 7.40
CA THR A 31 -2.05 -21.05 8.46
C THR A 31 -0.71 -21.78 8.64
N ALA A 32 0.09 -21.90 7.57
CA ALA A 32 1.40 -22.54 7.67
C ALA A 32 2.49 -21.61 8.21
N ARG A 33 2.36 -20.29 7.99
CA ARG A 33 3.48 -19.33 8.13
C ARG A 33 3.20 -18.16 9.05
N CYS A 34 1.95 -17.85 9.36
CA CYS A 34 1.57 -16.64 10.09
C CYS A 34 0.64 -16.99 11.26
N ALA A 35 -0.39 -17.80 11.01
CA ALA A 35 -1.42 -18.15 11.98
C ALA A 35 -1.06 -19.40 12.81
N TYR A 36 0.10 -19.37 13.44
CA TYR A 36 0.54 -20.39 14.40
C TYR A 36 0.70 -19.79 15.80
N ALA A 37 0.78 -20.66 16.79
CA ALA A 37 0.76 -20.29 18.21
C ALA A 37 1.81 -19.23 18.56
N GLY A 38 1.35 -18.07 19.02
CA GLY A 38 2.21 -16.95 19.44
C GLY A 38 2.62 -16.00 18.31
N CYS A 39 1.97 -16.06 17.14
CA CYS A 39 2.16 -15.13 16.04
C CYS A 39 0.82 -14.49 15.64
N HIS A 40 0.18 -14.87 14.54
CA HIS A 40 -1.11 -14.27 14.14
C HIS A 40 -2.25 -15.27 14.29
N ASP A 41 -2.35 -15.85 15.49
CA ASP A 41 -3.44 -16.71 15.93
C ASP A 41 -4.33 -15.99 16.96
N ALA A 42 -5.32 -16.69 17.55
CA ALA A 42 -6.32 -16.06 18.42
C ALA A 42 -5.74 -15.28 19.61
N ASP A 43 -4.58 -15.71 20.08
CA ASP A 43 -3.89 -15.21 21.27
C ASP A 43 -2.53 -14.58 20.89
N GLY A 44 -2.40 -14.22 19.61
CA GLY A 44 -1.19 -13.66 19.02
C GLY A 44 -0.95 -12.18 19.36
N PRO A 45 0.27 -11.65 19.13
CA PRO A 45 0.53 -10.21 19.12
C PRO A 45 -0.44 -9.40 18.25
N ASP A 46 -0.58 -8.13 18.64
CA ASP A 46 -1.27 -7.07 17.90
C ASP A 46 -2.75 -7.36 17.61
N ASP A 47 -3.35 -8.29 18.36
CA ASP A 47 -4.74 -8.73 18.20
C ASP A 47 -5.10 -9.21 16.77
N LEU A 48 -4.09 -9.62 16.00
CA LEU A 48 -4.21 -10.10 14.62
C LEU A 48 -4.45 -11.61 14.55
N ASP A 49 -5.49 -12.04 13.83
CA ASP A 49 -5.85 -13.46 13.68
C ASP A 49 -6.07 -13.84 12.21
N PHE A 50 -5.12 -14.57 11.63
CA PHE A 50 -5.13 -14.95 10.22
C PHE A 50 -5.60 -16.41 9.98
N ARG A 51 -6.33 -16.99 10.93
CA ARG A 51 -6.77 -18.40 10.85
C ARG A 51 -7.98 -18.63 9.96
N THR A 52 -8.79 -17.62 9.71
CA THR A 52 -9.92 -17.71 8.77
C THR A 52 -10.02 -16.43 7.95
N TYR A 53 -10.82 -16.47 6.88
CA TYR A 53 -11.15 -15.27 6.11
C TYR A 53 -11.77 -14.19 7.00
N GLN A 54 -12.77 -14.54 7.81
CA GLN A 54 -13.47 -13.57 8.66
C GLN A 54 -12.56 -12.92 9.70
N THR A 55 -11.65 -13.69 10.32
CA THR A 55 -10.73 -13.12 11.30
C THR A 55 -9.67 -12.26 10.61
N PHE A 56 -9.20 -12.66 9.42
CA PHE A 56 -8.27 -11.86 8.62
C PHE A 56 -8.88 -10.51 8.21
N ILE A 57 -10.13 -10.49 7.72
CA ILE A 57 -10.82 -9.25 7.38
C ILE A 57 -11.02 -8.37 8.62
N ARG A 58 -11.47 -8.94 9.74
CA ARG A 58 -11.62 -8.18 10.99
C ARG A 58 -10.30 -7.57 11.44
N SER A 59 -9.22 -8.34 11.40
CA SER A 59 -7.88 -7.83 11.72
C SER A 59 -7.43 -6.73 10.77
N ALA A 60 -7.80 -6.79 9.49
CA ALA A 60 -7.59 -5.68 8.57
C ALA A 60 -8.40 -4.44 8.95
N GLU A 61 -9.67 -4.60 9.36
CA GLU A 61 -10.54 -3.50 9.82
C GLU A 61 -10.04 -2.82 11.11
N ASP A 62 -9.36 -3.58 11.97
CA ASP A 62 -8.86 -3.09 13.25
C ASP A 62 -7.46 -2.46 13.13
N GLU A 63 -6.56 -3.02 12.30
CA GLU A 63 -5.12 -2.70 12.28
C GLU A 63 -4.54 -2.51 10.85
N ASP A 64 -5.38 -2.19 9.86
CA ASP A 64 -5.00 -1.81 8.48
C ASP A 64 -4.03 -2.78 7.76
N VAL A 65 -4.20 -4.09 8.02
CA VAL A 65 -3.35 -5.18 7.48
C VAL A 65 -3.14 -5.12 5.97
N PHE A 66 -4.16 -4.68 5.21
CA PHE A 66 -4.05 -4.49 3.77
C PHE A 66 -4.99 -3.39 3.26
N VAL A 67 -4.62 -2.83 2.11
CA VAL A 67 -5.37 -1.81 1.37
C VAL A 67 -6.03 -2.47 0.16
N PRO A 68 -7.35 -2.77 0.19
CA PRO A 68 -8.12 -3.17 -0.99
C PRO A 68 -7.76 -2.38 -2.26
N GLY A 69 -7.52 -3.10 -3.34
CA GLY A 69 -7.16 -2.50 -4.63
C GLY A 69 -5.71 -2.01 -4.73
N ASN A 70 -4.95 -1.98 -3.64
CA ASN A 70 -3.56 -1.48 -3.64
C ASN A 70 -2.63 -2.33 -2.76
N ALA A 71 -2.16 -3.44 -3.33
CA ALA A 71 -1.17 -4.31 -2.70
C ALA A 71 0.21 -3.65 -2.49
N ARG A 72 0.47 -2.50 -3.11
CA ARG A 72 1.76 -1.80 -2.93
C ARG A 72 1.79 -1.03 -1.61
N SER A 73 0.65 -0.49 -1.19
CA SER A 73 0.49 0.26 0.06
C SER A 73 -0.06 -0.61 1.20
N SER A 74 0.04 -1.94 1.09
CA SER A 74 -0.48 -2.88 2.11
C SER A 74 0.63 -3.37 3.03
N ASP A 75 0.45 -3.22 4.34
CA ASP A 75 1.43 -3.57 5.38
C ASP A 75 1.84 -5.04 5.33
N ILE A 76 0.88 -5.96 5.15
CA ILE A 76 1.19 -7.39 5.03
C ILE A 76 2.20 -7.67 3.91
N ILE A 77 2.17 -6.92 2.81
CA ILE A 77 3.10 -7.08 1.70
C ILE A 77 4.48 -6.53 2.05
N GLU A 78 4.53 -5.38 2.73
CA GLU A 78 5.80 -4.80 3.19
C GLU A 78 6.51 -5.73 4.18
N GLU A 79 5.78 -6.23 5.18
CA GLU A 79 6.31 -7.13 6.22
C GLU A 79 6.86 -8.43 5.61
N ILE A 80 6.15 -8.99 4.61
CA ILE A 80 6.61 -10.21 3.92
C ILE A 80 7.86 -9.94 3.07
N VAL A 81 7.89 -8.82 2.32
CA VAL A 81 8.98 -8.51 1.38
C VAL A 81 10.25 -8.03 2.10
N SER A 82 10.11 -7.27 3.19
CA SER A 82 11.23 -6.86 4.04
C SER A 82 11.88 -8.04 4.77
N GLY A 83 11.16 -9.17 4.87
CA GLY A 83 11.61 -10.38 5.55
C GLY A 83 11.46 -10.30 7.07
N ARG A 84 10.74 -9.29 7.59
CA ARG A 84 10.34 -9.22 9.00
C ARG A 84 9.36 -10.34 9.34
N MET A 85 8.45 -10.67 8.41
CA MET A 85 7.49 -11.75 8.54
C MET A 85 7.65 -12.81 7.43
N PRO A 86 7.62 -14.12 7.76
CA PRO A 86 7.59 -14.67 9.10
C PRO A 86 8.97 -14.54 9.80
N PRO A 87 9.01 -14.35 11.13
CA PRO A 87 10.26 -14.20 11.88
C PRO A 87 11.05 -15.52 11.94
N ASP A 88 10.32 -16.63 11.88
CA ASP A 88 10.87 -17.98 11.90
C ASP A 88 10.61 -18.71 10.57
N GLY A 89 11.62 -19.42 10.10
CA GLY A 89 11.54 -20.25 8.92
C GLY A 89 11.83 -19.51 7.61
N PRO A 90 11.66 -20.18 6.46
CA PRO A 90 11.99 -19.57 5.17
C PRO A 90 10.91 -18.57 4.76
N SER A 91 11.35 -17.42 4.23
CA SER A 91 10.49 -16.42 3.61
C SER A 91 9.57 -17.01 2.55
N LEU A 92 8.47 -16.31 2.27
CA LEU A 92 7.57 -16.70 1.19
C LEU A 92 8.30 -16.62 -0.16
N THR A 93 7.94 -17.52 -1.06
CA THR A 93 8.44 -17.48 -2.44
C THR A 93 7.80 -16.31 -3.20
N ALA A 94 8.46 -15.84 -4.26
CA ALA A 94 7.90 -14.80 -5.13
C ALA A 94 6.50 -15.16 -5.66
N ALA A 95 6.25 -16.45 -5.96
CA ALA A 95 4.95 -16.91 -6.40
C ALA A 95 3.88 -16.81 -5.29
N GLN A 96 4.24 -17.09 -4.04
CA GLN A 96 3.33 -16.94 -2.90
C GLN A 96 3.01 -15.47 -2.65
N ILE A 97 4.02 -14.60 -2.67
CA ILE A 97 3.83 -13.14 -2.53
C ILE A 97 2.91 -12.61 -3.63
N GLN A 98 3.06 -13.11 -4.86
CA GLN A 98 2.20 -12.70 -5.97
C GLN A 98 0.73 -13.06 -5.72
N LEU A 99 0.42 -14.20 -5.07
CA LEU A 99 -0.96 -14.54 -4.72
C LEU A 99 -1.59 -13.50 -3.79
N PHE A 100 -0.85 -13.01 -2.78
CA PHE A 100 -1.34 -11.94 -1.91
C PHE A 100 -1.58 -10.66 -2.70
N ARG A 101 -0.61 -10.26 -3.55
CA ARG A 101 -0.74 -9.05 -4.37
C ARG A 101 -1.94 -9.11 -5.29
N ASP A 102 -2.12 -10.23 -5.98
CA ASP A 102 -3.22 -10.43 -6.91
C ASP A 102 -4.56 -10.38 -6.18
N TRP A 103 -4.68 -11.08 -5.05
CA TRP A 103 -5.91 -11.07 -4.27
C TRP A 103 -6.25 -9.66 -3.78
N ILE A 104 -5.31 -8.94 -3.16
CA ILE A 104 -5.52 -7.57 -2.66
C ILE A 104 -5.94 -6.62 -3.79
N ASN A 105 -5.25 -6.65 -4.93
CA ASN A 105 -5.54 -5.76 -6.06
C ASN A 105 -6.90 -6.04 -6.74
N GLN A 106 -7.49 -7.21 -6.50
CA GLN A 106 -8.82 -7.55 -7.01
C GLN A 106 -9.95 -7.07 -6.09
N GLN A 107 -9.64 -6.63 -4.87
CA GLN A 107 -10.65 -6.16 -3.92
C GLN A 107 -11.10 -4.74 -4.28
N ASP A 108 -12.40 -4.48 -4.13
CA ASP A 108 -12.97 -3.14 -4.24
C ASP A 108 -13.02 -2.50 -2.84
N PRO A 109 -12.46 -1.30 -2.61
CA PRO A 109 -12.60 -0.60 -1.33
C PRO A 109 -14.04 -0.46 -0.84
N ALA A 110 -15.03 -0.39 -1.74
CA ALA A 110 -16.45 -0.30 -1.37
C ALA A 110 -16.96 -1.53 -0.60
N ASP A 111 -16.30 -2.68 -0.78
CA ASP A 111 -16.64 -3.93 -0.11
C ASP A 111 -16.14 -4.00 1.34
N PHE A 112 -15.23 -3.10 1.72
CA PHE A 112 -14.60 -3.06 3.03
C PHE A 112 -14.78 -1.68 3.70
N PRO A 113 -16.04 -1.28 3.99
CA PRO A 113 -16.36 0.09 4.42
C PRO A 113 -15.84 0.46 5.82
N ASN A 114 -15.33 -0.51 6.59
CA ASN A 114 -14.78 -0.26 7.92
C ASN A 114 -13.25 -0.29 7.95
N LEU A 115 -12.57 -0.52 6.82
CA LEU A 115 -11.12 -0.34 6.77
C LEU A 115 -10.82 1.15 6.95
N ARG A 116 -9.95 1.45 7.92
CA ARG A 116 -9.63 2.83 8.29
C ARG A 116 -8.58 3.33 7.32
N TYR A 117 -9.04 3.76 6.15
CA TYR A 117 -8.24 4.67 5.36
C TYR A 117 -8.31 6.02 6.04
N ASP A 118 -7.33 6.28 6.90
CA ASP A 118 -7.02 7.64 7.31
C ASP A 118 -6.49 8.36 6.05
N ASP A 119 -7.39 8.74 5.14
CA ASP A 119 -7.16 9.77 4.11
C ASP A 119 -6.89 11.16 4.75
N ASP A 120 -6.91 11.25 6.09
CA ASP A 120 -6.60 12.40 6.96
C ASP A 120 -5.30 12.19 7.77
N ASP A 121 -4.38 11.31 7.35
CA ASP A 121 -2.96 11.57 7.59
C ASP A 121 -2.43 12.14 6.27
N ASP A 122 -2.68 13.43 6.03
CA ASP A 122 -1.73 14.20 5.26
C ASP A 122 -0.43 14.07 6.03
N ASP A 123 0.40 13.10 5.60
CA ASP A 123 1.69 12.88 6.17
C ASP A 123 2.34 14.25 6.32
N ASP A 124 2.50 14.59 7.60
CA ASP A 124 3.36 15.58 8.21
C ASP A 124 4.82 15.23 7.86
N TYR A 125 5.09 15.07 6.56
CA TYR A 125 6.28 15.56 5.92
C TYR A 125 6.19 17.09 5.97
N ASP A 126 6.27 17.66 7.18
CA ASP A 126 7.01 18.89 7.39
C ASP A 126 8.45 18.59 6.90
N ASP A 127 8.64 18.67 5.57
CA ASP A 127 9.91 18.86 4.88
C ASP A 127 10.27 20.35 4.94
N ASP A 128 10.16 20.92 6.15
CA ASP A 128 10.57 22.25 6.54
C ASP A 128 11.35 22.18 7.85
N ASP A 129 12.37 21.32 7.85
CA ASP A 129 13.56 21.54 8.68
C ASP A 129 14.86 21.10 7.97
N TYR A 130 14.93 21.33 6.66
CA TYR A 130 16.19 21.70 6.01
C TYR A 130 16.31 23.22 6.01
N ASP A 131 16.35 23.81 7.21
CA ASP A 131 17.17 25.02 7.45
C ASP A 131 18.64 24.60 7.26
N ASP A 132 19.04 24.39 5.99
CA ASP A 132 20.45 24.45 5.59
C ASP A 132 20.62 25.81 4.92
N ASP A 133 20.87 26.79 5.79
CA ASP A 133 21.51 28.06 5.49
C ASP A 133 22.84 27.81 4.74
N ASP A 134 22.77 27.53 3.45
CA ASP A 134 23.91 27.61 2.55
C ASP A 134 23.57 28.65 1.48
N ASP A 135 23.63 29.92 1.90
CA ASP A 135 23.99 31.06 1.06
C ASP A 135 25.30 30.72 0.33
N TYR A 136 25.18 30.04 -0.82
CA TYR A 136 26.21 30.05 -1.84
C TYR A 136 26.19 31.45 -2.47
N ASP A 137 26.93 32.37 -1.85
CA ASP A 137 27.68 33.43 -2.54
C ASP A 137 28.48 32.74 -3.66
N ASP A 138 28.01 32.89 -4.89
CA ASP A 138 28.82 32.62 -6.08
C ASP A 138 28.93 33.95 -6.84
N ASP A 139 29.90 34.72 -6.36
CA ASP A 139 30.45 35.90 -6.99
C ASP A 139 31.03 35.53 -8.36
N ASP A 140 30.79 36.40 -9.33
CA ASP A 140 31.59 36.59 -10.55
C ASP A 140 31.79 35.38 -11.47
N TYR A 141 30.78 35.10 -12.29
CA TYR A 141 31.04 34.74 -13.68
C TYR A 141 30.94 35.99 -14.55
N ASP A 142 32.12 36.50 -14.91
CA ASP A 142 32.37 37.24 -16.14
C ASP A 142 31.69 36.48 -17.31
N ASP A 143 30.62 37.05 -17.85
CA ASP A 143 30.15 36.67 -19.19
C ASP A 143 30.20 37.92 -20.07
N ASP A 144 31.04 37.78 -21.09
CA ASP A 144 31.23 38.70 -22.19
C ASP A 144 29.89 38.92 -22.90
N ASP A 145 29.28 40.08 -22.74
CA ASP A 145 28.24 40.55 -23.67
C ASP A 145 28.87 41.54 -24.65
N ASP A 146 29.06 40.99 -25.85
CA ASP A 146 28.93 41.60 -27.17
C ASP A 146 28.41 43.05 -27.19
N ASP A 147 29.06 43.91 -27.97
CA ASP A 147 28.43 44.42 -29.19
C ASP A 147 29.43 45.29 -29.96
N ASP A 148 29.85 44.73 -31.10
CA ASP A 148 30.23 45.46 -32.29
C ASP A 148 29.14 46.49 -32.67
N ASP A 149 29.56 47.45 -33.49
CA ASP A 149 28.76 48.48 -34.16
C ASP A 149 28.49 49.77 -33.37
N ASP A 150 29.28 50.80 -33.67
CA ASP A 150 28.78 51.84 -34.58
C ASP A 150 29.87 52.89 -34.88
N ASP A 151 30.21 52.94 -36.17
CA ASP A 151 30.23 54.13 -37.02
C ASP A 151 31.20 55.31 -36.77
N ASP A 152 32.00 55.51 -37.83
CA ASP A 152 32.17 56.75 -38.58
C ASP A 152 32.98 57.93 -37.98
N ASP A 153 34.11 58.19 -38.62
CA ASP A 153 34.44 59.44 -39.36
C ASP A 153 35.35 60.34 -38.50
N ASP A 154 36.38 61.02 -38.98
CA ASP A 154 36.73 61.50 -40.32
C ASP A 154 38.22 61.96 -40.28
N ASP A 155 38.76 62.21 -41.47
CA ASP A 155 40.12 62.68 -41.86
C ASP A 155 40.89 63.65 -40.92
#